data_AF-A0A662XR73-F1
#
_entry.id   AF-A0A662XR73-F1
#
_cell.length_a   1.000
_cell.length_b   1.000
_cell.length_c   1.000
_cell.angle_alpha   90.00
_cell.angle_beta   90.00
_cell.angle_gamma   90.00
#
_symmetry.space_group_name_H-M   'P 1'
#
loop_
_entity.id
_entity.type
_entity.pdbx_description
1 polymer ?
#
loop_
_entity_poly.entity_id
_entity_poly.type
_entity_poly.pdbx_seq_one_letter_code
_entity_poly.pdbx_strand_id
1 'polypeptide(L)'
;MAPLFSLAQCLALILSAACSGVTAQAPAVIAREEIVSFTVNTTGTEAFSRSIGSTGATFLTLHFAQFHLAPGASLTVRSSNNLARYEYTGLGRGDLGENGGFFSSLIPGSEAVIEYTPEDSVASSGDFGFTIDKLTRSSSGATTNSICGADDTKPAKCYENDSALPQAYAKSQALSRLFVSGTSSCTGWLVGSQGHLLTNFHCIGSDVQAATTDFEFGAESASCEEQCQVKNGCRGTVAATTSTLVASSESLDYALVKLNPMTGVNLSEYGFLTLRVAGAVLGEQIYLPQHPKGWAKRIAAVDDDGNATTVIGVDHSSACGDHRIGYYADTQPGSSGSPLIAAADNSVIALHNCGVLDAQCENSAIDIRAVIWDLMSKGVVPNDALDNPTASLVDGPWIPGITSAPTPTTTPAPTVSICTIFRQQTSCETVVPGNECIWQNGKCVDNN
;
A
#
# COMPACT_ATOMS: atom_id res chain seq x y z
N MET A 1 7.63 -77.28 2.41
CA MET A 1 7.61 -76.08 3.27
C MET A 1 7.90 -74.86 2.42
N ALA A 2 6.84 -74.14 2.02
CA ALA A 2 6.86 -72.78 1.50
C ALA A 2 5.38 -72.32 1.46
N PRO A 3 4.95 -71.35 2.28
CA PRO A 3 3.56 -70.93 2.34
C PRO A 3 3.25 -69.76 1.40
N LEU A 4 1.98 -69.71 1.00
CA LEU A 4 1.32 -68.64 0.26
C LEU A 4 1.40 -67.30 1.02
N PHE A 5 1.68 -66.21 0.31
CA PHE A 5 1.47 -64.85 0.80
C PHE A 5 0.19 -64.26 0.19
N SER A 6 -0.72 -63.88 1.09
CA SER A 6 -1.97 -63.17 0.84
C SER A 6 -1.70 -61.71 0.42
N LEU A 7 -2.34 -61.26 -0.66
CA LEU A 7 -2.39 -59.86 -1.06
C LEU A 7 -3.41 -59.11 -0.16
N ALA A 8 -2.91 -58.28 0.75
CA ALA A 8 -3.73 -57.26 1.42
C ALA A 8 -3.49 -55.92 0.72
N GLN A 9 -4.52 -55.39 0.04
CA GLN A 9 -4.53 -54.03 -0.51
C GLN A 9 -4.60 -53.03 0.65
N CYS A 10 -3.55 -52.25 0.87
CA CYS A 10 -3.61 -51.02 1.65
C CYS A 10 -4.04 -49.87 0.75
N LEU A 11 -5.27 -49.39 0.93
CA LEU A 11 -5.71 -48.10 0.42
C LEU A 11 -5.01 -47.01 1.25
N ALA A 12 -4.06 -46.29 0.65
CA ALA A 12 -3.49 -45.10 1.25
C ALA A 12 -4.44 -43.91 1.02
N LEU A 13 -5.15 -43.50 2.07
CA LEU A 13 -5.83 -42.21 2.12
C LEU A 13 -4.76 -41.10 2.11
N ILE A 14 -4.68 -40.36 1.01
CA ILE A 14 -3.90 -39.13 0.94
C ILE A 14 -4.72 -38.06 1.70
N LEU A 15 -4.43 -37.86 2.99
CA LEU A 15 -4.80 -36.61 3.65
C LEU A 15 -3.89 -35.51 3.09
N SER A 16 -4.44 -34.71 2.18
CA SER A 16 -3.88 -33.41 1.83
C SER A 16 -4.06 -32.49 3.05
N ALA A 17 -3.06 -32.44 3.92
CA ALA A 17 -2.94 -31.36 4.88
C ALA A 17 -2.71 -30.08 4.08
N ALA A 18 -3.74 -29.27 3.90
CA ALA A 18 -3.58 -27.88 3.48
C ALA A 18 -2.86 -27.17 4.64
N CYS A 19 -1.52 -27.13 4.57
CA CYS A 19 -0.79 -26.09 5.27
C CYS A 19 -1.22 -24.78 4.61
N SER A 20 -2.13 -24.05 5.26
CA SER A 20 -2.35 -22.63 5.01
C SER A 20 -1.06 -21.90 5.39
N GLY A 21 -0.08 -21.93 4.49
CA GLY A 21 1.13 -21.14 4.61
C GLY A 21 0.75 -19.67 4.49
N VAL A 22 1.23 -18.85 5.41
CA VAL A 22 1.23 -17.38 5.26
C VAL A 22 1.97 -17.08 3.96
N THR A 23 1.23 -16.75 2.91
CA THR A 23 1.84 -16.28 1.66
C THR A 23 2.46 -14.92 1.95
N ALA A 24 3.73 -14.73 1.60
CA ALA A 24 4.39 -13.42 1.69
C ALA A 24 3.52 -12.35 1.01
N GLN A 25 3.31 -11.23 1.71
CA GLN A 25 2.55 -10.10 1.18
C GLN A 25 3.24 -9.57 -0.08
N ALA A 26 2.46 -9.23 -1.10
CA ALA A 26 2.96 -8.76 -2.38
C ALA A 26 2.08 -7.62 -2.93
N PRO A 27 2.66 -6.70 -3.74
CA PRO A 27 1.89 -5.62 -4.36
C PRO A 27 0.78 -6.13 -5.26
N ALA A 28 -0.26 -5.31 -5.45
CA ALA A 28 -1.35 -5.68 -6.34
C ALA A 28 -0.94 -5.51 -7.80
N VAL A 29 -0.80 -6.63 -8.52
CA VAL A 29 -0.50 -6.62 -9.95
C VAL A 29 -1.73 -6.14 -10.73
N ILE A 30 -1.64 -4.92 -11.28
CA ILE A 30 -2.73 -4.28 -12.05
C ILE A 30 -2.44 -4.21 -13.56
N ALA A 31 -1.25 -4.64 -13.99
CA ALA A 31 -0.87 -4.74 -15.39
C ALA A 31 -0.47 -6.18 -15.77
N ARG A 32 -0.42 -6.48 -17.07
CA ARG A 32 0.14 -7.72 -17.63
C ARG A 32 1.21 -7.36 -18.65
N GLU A 33 2.27 -8.18 -18.67
CA GLU A 33 3.35 -8.05 -19.66
C GLU A 33 2.91 -8.58 -21.03
N GLU A 34 3.34 -7.90 -22.07
CA GLU A 34 3.32 -8.35 -23.46
C GLU A 34 4.73 -8.17 -24.03
N ILE A 35 5.24 -9.24 -24.66
CA ILE A 35 6.56 -9.20 -25.28
C ILE A 35 6.46 -8.33 -26.54
N VAL A 36 7.37 -7.37 -26.63
CA VAL A 36 7.62 -6.60 -27.85
C VAL A 36 9.12 -6.60 -28.12
N SER A 37 9.54 -6.19 -29.31
CA SER A 37 10.97 -5.97 -29.54
C SER A 37 11.16 -4.78 -30.45
N PHE A 38 11.88 -3.80 -29.94
CA PHE A 38 12.24 -2.60 -30.66
C PHE A 38 13.58 -2.10 -30.16
N THR A 39 14.60 -2.21 -31.00
CA THR A 39 15.97 -1.77 -30.71
C THR A 39 16.34 -0.64 -31.64
N VAL A 40 16.96 0.39 -31.08
CA VAL A 40 17.47 1.55 -31.81
C VAL A 40 18.91 1.79 -31.39
N ASN A 41 19.83 1.74 -32.35
CA ASN A 41 21.14 2.36 -32.20
C ASN A 41 20.98 3.85 -32.52
N THR A 42 21.32 4.72 -31.59
CA THR A 42 21.09 6.16 -31.71
C THR A 42 22.29 6.93 -32.29
N THR A 43 23.42 6.27 -32.49
CA THR A 43 24.62 6.84 -33.10
C THR A 43 24.33 7.25 -34.56
N GLY A 44 24.37 8.56 -34.84
CA GLY A 44 24.06 9.12 -36.15
C GLY A 44 22.58 9.03 -36.55
N THR A 45 21.68 8.78 -35.59
CA THR A 45 20.24 8.71 -35.85
C THR A 45 19.60 10.10 -35.81
N GLU A 46 18.83 10.44 -36.83
CA GLU A 46 18.01 11.66 -36.86
C GLU A 46 16.81 11.56 -35.89
N ALA A 47 16.21 12.70 -35.56
CA ALA A 47 14.99 12.73 -34.75
C ALA A 47 13.88 11.88 -35.38
N PHE A 48 13.18 11.09 -34.56
CA PHE A 48 12.07 10.27 -35.04
C PHE A 48 10.95 10.15 -34.01
N SER A 49 9.78 9.73 -34.47
CA SER A 49 8.64 9.39 -33.65
C SER A 49 8.06 8.02 -34.04
N ARG A 50 7.70 7.21 -33.05
CA ARG A 50 7.10 5.89 -33.25
C ARG A 50 6.07 5.57 -32.19
N SER A 51 4.93 5.04 -32.59
CA SER A 51 3.91 4.54 -31.68
C SER A 51 4.12 3.05 -31.35
N ILE A 52 3.89 2.69 -30.08
CA ILE A 52 3.75 1.32 -29.60
C ILE A 52 2.44 1.25 -28.81
N GLY A 53 1.60 0.28 -29.12
CA GLY A 53 0.29 0.19 -28.48
C GLY A 53 -0.14 -1.24 -28.20
N SER A 54 -1.17 -1.35 -27.36
CA SER A 54 -1.87 -2.61 -27.11
C SER A 54 -3.37 -2.37 -27.03
N THR A 55 -4.10 -3.05 -27.91
CA THR A 55 -5.54 -2.84 -28.10
C THR A 55 -6.33 -3.11 -26.82
N GLY A 56 -7.21 -2.17 -26.47
CA GLY A 56 -8.07 -2.28 -25.28
C GLY A 56 -7.38 -2.00 -23.95
N ALA A 57 -6.12 -1.56 -23.97
CA ALA A 57 -5.45 -1.08 -22.76
C ALA A 57 -5.98 0.30 -22.33
N THR A 58 -6.20 0.49 -21.04
CA THR A 58 -6.52 1.80 -20.44
C THR A 58 -5.26 2.57 -20.04
N PHE A 59 -4.14 1.87 -19.92
CA PHE A 59 -2.80 2.42 -19.76
C PHE A 59 -1.74 1.40 -20.19
N LEU A 60 -0.51 1.90 -20.43
CA LEU A 60 0.66 1.13 -20.81
C LEU A 60 1.92 1.62 -20.07
N THR A 61 2.93 0.74 -19.93
CA THR A 61 4.33 1.15 -19.76
C THR A 61 5.24 0.39 -20.71
N LEU A 62 6.42 0.92 -20.96
CA LEU A 62 7.45 0.29 -21.78
C LEU A 62 8.60 -0.12 -20.87
N HIS A 63 9.07 -1.36 -21.00
CA HIS A 63 10.30 -1.80 -20.36
C HIS A 63 11.47 -1.55 -21.31
N PHE A 64 12.47 -0.81 -20.84
CA PHE A 64 13.74 -0.63 -21.51
C PHE A 64 14.75 -1.60 -20.90
N ALA A 65 14.99 -2.73 -21.54
CA ALA A 65 16.03 -3.69 -21.12
C ALA A 65 17.45 -3.13 -21.27
N GLN A 66 17.64 -2.22 -22.23
CA GLN A 66 18.85 -1.43 -22.39
C GLN A 66 18.49 0.01 -22.70
N PHE A 67 19.22 0.97 -22.12
CA PHE A 67 19.03 2.39 -22.39
C PHE A 67 20.31 3.16 -22.06
N HIS A 68 20.92 3.76 -23.07
CA HIS A 68 22.04 4.66 -22.91
C HIS A 68 22.00 5.67 -24.05
N LEU A 69 21.63 6.90 -23.74
CA LEU A 69 21.62 8.00 -24.70
C LEU A 69 22.88 8.84 -24.57
N ALA A 70 23.32 9.39 -25.71
CA ALA A 70 24.41 10.35 -25.72
C ALA A 70 24.06 11.58 -24.86
N PRO A 71 25.06 12.24 -24.25
CA PRO A 71 24.85 13.53 -23.59
C PRO A 71 24.08 14.50 -24.51
N GLY A 72 23.09 15.20 -23.97
CA GLY A 72 22.26 16.14 -24.73
C GLY A 72 21.13 15.52 -25.58
N ALA A 73 21.16 14.21 -25.84
CA ALA A 73 20.05 13.50 -26.47
C ALA A 73 18.95 13.14 -25.45
N SER A 74 17.70 13.06 -25.90
CA SER A 74 16.59 12.66 -25.07
C SER A 74 15.62 11.71 -25.79
N LEU A 75 14.97 10.85 -25.00
CA LEU A 75 13.82 10.07 -25.42
C LEU A 75 12.61 10.50 -24.61
N THR A 76 11.56 10.92 -25.28
CA THR A 76 10.27 11.20 -24.65
C THR A 76 9.33 10.03 -24.89
N VAL A 77 8.68 9.55 -23.82
CA VAL A 77 7.53 8.64 -23.90
C VAL A 77 6.29 9.42 -23.46
N ARG A 78 5.29 9.46 -24.32
CA ARG A 78 4.07 10.26 -24.07
C ARG A 78 2.80 9.56 -24.53
N SER A 79 1.66 10.01 -24.01
CA SER A 79 0.35 9.64 -24.54
C SER A 79 0.08 10.35 -25.87
N SER A 80 -0.74 9.76 -26.72
CA SER A 80 -1.08 10.34 -28.04
C SER A 80 -1.78 11.71 -27.90
N ASN A 81 -2.45 11.96 -26.78
CA ASN A 81 -3.10 13.24 -26.45
C ASN A 81 -2.21 14.23 -25.66
N ASN A 82 -0.93 13.92 -25.44
CA ASN A 82 0.03 14.74 -24.69
C ASN A 82 -0.31 15.01 -23.21
N LEU A 83 -1.33 14.37 -22.63
CA LEU A 83 -1.68 14.54 -21.21
C LEU A 83 -0.70 13.86 -20.24
N ALA A 84 0.12 12.93 -20.72
CA ALA A 84 1.24 12.36 -19.98
C ALA A 84 2.46 12.40 -20.88
N ARG A 85 3.56 12.96 -20.38
CA ARG A 85 4.84 13.12 -21.11
C ARG A 85 5.98 12.97 -20.13
N TYR A 86 6.90 12.06 -20.41
CA TYR A 86 8.07 11.82 -19.58
C TYR A 86 9.30 11.73 -20.46
N GLU A 87 10.32 12.49 -20.09
CA GLU A 87 11.59 12.54 -20.78
C GLU A 87 12.64 11.73 -20.03
N TYR A 88 13.46 11.01 -20.78
CA TYR A 88 14.55 10.18 -20.30
C TYR A 88 15.82 10.58 -21.02
N THR A 89 16.92 10.67 -20.28
CA THR A 89 18.25 11.05 -20.78
C THR A 89 19.31 10.13 -20.16
N GLY A 90 20.54 10.15 -20.68
CA GLY A 90 21.65 9.36 -20.13
C GLY A 90 21.30 7.87 -20.02
N LEU A 91 21.39 7.32 -18.81
CA LEU A 91 21.08 5.92 -18.48
C LEU A 91 19.61 5.70 -18.05
N GLY A 92 18.76 6.72 -18.17
CA GLY A 92 17.33 6.65 -17.88
C GLY A 92 17.01 6.68 -16.39
N ARG A 93 16.00 5.94 -15.94
CA ARG A 93 15.55 6.00 -14.54
C ARG A 93 16.56 5.38 -13.60
N GLY A 94 16.99 6.14 -12.59
CA GLY A 94 17.92 5.65 -11.57
C GLY A 94 19.25 5.15 -12.14
N ASP A 95 19.61 5.60 -13.35
CA ASP A 95 20.77 5.10 -14.11
C ASP A 95 20.77 3.57 -14.34
N LEU A 96 19.58 2.97 -14.45
CA LEU A 96 19.41 1.52 -14.56
C LEU A 96 19.52 0.98 -16.00
N GLY A 97 19.63 1.86 -17.00
CA GLY A 97 19.58 1.49 -18.41
C GLY A 97 20.65 0.48 -18.87
N GLU A 98 21.78 0.37 -18.16
CA GLU A 98 22.79 -0.67 -18.40
C GLU A 98 22.83 -1.73 -17.28
N ASN A 99 21.98 -1.61 -16.27
CA ASN A 99 21.95 -2.44 -15.08
C ASN A 99 20.56 -3.05 -14.84
N GLY A 100 20.13 -3.91 -15.76
CA GLY A 100 18.86 -4.64 -15.68
C GLY A 100 17.66 -3.90 -16.29
N GLY A 101 17.81 -2.62 -16.65
CA GLY A 101 16.79 -1.85 -17.33
C GLY A 101 15.76 -1.20 -16.40
N PHE A 102 14.76 -0.54 -16.97
CA PHE A 102 13.70 0.12 -16.21
C PHE A 102 12.38 0.18 -16.98
N PHE A 103 11.28 0.28 -16.24
CA PHE A 103 9.98 0.62 -16.80
C PHE A 103 9.83 2.14 -16.93
N SER A 104 9.28 2.59 -18.06
CA SER A 104 8.81 3.96 -18.23
C SER A 104 7.71 4.28 -17.22
N SER A 105 7.45 5.57 -17.03
CA SER A 105 6.22 6.03 -16.38
C SER A 105 5.00 5.51 -17.10
N LEU A 106 3.90 5.42 -16.36
CA LEU A 106 2.59 5.07 -16.88
C LEU A 106 2.12 6.08 -17.93
N ILE A 107 1.77 5.55 -19.10
CA ILE A 107 1.14 6.26 -20.20
C ILE A 107 -0.34 5.86 -20.28
N PRO A 108 -1.29 6.80 -20.10
CA PRO A 108 -2.71 6.52 -20.26
C PRO A 108 -3.07 6.25 -21.71
N GLY A 109 -4.08 5.40 -21.87
CA GLY A 109 -4.59 4.98 -23.18
C GLY A 109 -3.92 3.71 -23.68
N SER A 110 -4.25 3.36 -24.92
CA SER A 110 -3.83 2.12 -25.58
C SER A 110 -2.61 2.29 -26.48
N GLU A 111 -1.97 3.46 -26.46
CA GLU A 111 -0.81 3.77 -27.27
C GLU A 111 0.15 4.71 -26.52
N ALA A 112 1.44 4.40 -26.58
CA ALA A 112 2.53 5.28 -26.20
C ALA A 112 3.29 5.72 -27.45
N VAL A 113 3.54 7.02 -27.56
CA VAL A 113 4.38 7.60 -28.60
C VAL A 113 5.77 7.83 -28.02
N ILE A 114 6.77 7.29 -28.71
CA ILE A 114 8.19 7.42 -28.39
C ILE A 114 8.77 8.46 -29.36
N GLU A 115 9.43 9.47 -28.82
CA GLU A 115 10.06 10.55 -29.59
C GLU A 115 11.53 10.64 -29.20
N TYR A 116 12.42 10.37 -30.15
CA TYR A 116 13.86 10.54 -29.96
C TYR A 116 14.29 11.89 -30.51
N THR A 117 15.04 12.64 -29.71
CA THR A 117 15.65 13.91 -30.09
C THR A 117 17.18 13.79 -29.92
N PRO A 118 17.96 13.85 -31.01
CA PRO A 118 19.43 13.83 -30.91
C PRO A 118 19.97 15.16 -30.38
N GLU A 119 21.24 15.17 -29.98
CA GLU A 119 21.95 16.42 -29.69
C GLU A 119 22.24 17.19 -31.00
N ASP A 120 22.14 18.53 -30.96
CA ASP A 120 22.27 19.41 -32.12
C ASP A 120 23.68 19.45 -32.76
N SER A 121 24.75 18.92 -32.12
CA SER A 121 26.11 19.28 -32.57
C SER A 121 27.27 18.27 -32.44
N VAL A 122 27.09 17.00 -32.05
CA VAL A 122 28.22 16.06 -32.05
C VAL A 122 27.83 14.67 -32.54
N ALA A 123 28.61 14.14 -33.48
CA ALA A 123 28.71 12.71 -33.70
C ALA A 123 29.35 12.08 -32.45
N SER A 124 28.53 11.78 -31.45
CA SER A 124 28.99 11.16 -30.21
C SER A 124 29.58 9.80 -30.53
N SER A 125 30.89 9.62 -30.32
CA SER A 125 31.54 8.32 -30.43
C SER A 125 31.17 7.48 -29.21
N GLY A 126 30.44 6.38 -29.41
CA GLY A 126 30.02 5.47 -28.35
C GLY A 126 28.90 4.53 -28.80
N ASP A 127 28.63 3.50 -28.00
CA ASP A 127 27.52 2.56 -28.21
C ASP A 127 26.26 3.12 -27.53
N PHE A 128 25.60 4.08 -28.19
CA PHE A 128 24.37 4.67 -27.69
C PHE A 128 23.14 4.04 -28.33
N GLY A 129 22.11 3.81 -27.54
CA GLY A 129 20.87 3.22 -28.02
C GLY A 129 19.96 2.78 -26.89
N PHE A 130 18.87 2.14 -27.29
CA PHE A 130 17.95 1.52 -26.34
C PHE A 130 17.25 0.31 -26.96
N THR A 131 16.82 -0.59 -26.10
CA THR A 131 16.02 -1.77 -26.46
C THR A 131 14.79 -1.83 -25.58
N ILE A 132 13.62 -1.84 -26.21
CA ILE A 132 12.34 -2.14 -25.59
C ILE A 132 12.02 -3.60 -25.87
N ASP A 133 11.93 -4.41 -24.82
CA ASP A 133 11.67 -5.85 -24.87
C ASP A 133 10.27 -6.23 -24.33
N LYS A 134 9.63 -5.32 -23.60
CA LYS A 134 8.28 -5.54 -23.08
C LYS A 134 7.47 -4.24 -23.08
N LEU A 135 6.17 -4.41 -23.19
CA LEU A 135 5.22 -3.43 -22.70
C LEU A 135 4.41 -4.09 -21.59
N THR A 136 3.96 -3.30 -20.62
CA THR A 136 2.88 -3.73 -19.73
C THR A 136 1.63 -2.96 -20.09
N ARG A 137 0.48 -3.58 -19.87
CA ARG A 137 -0.82 -2.95 -20.09
C ARG A 137 -1.78 -3.22 -18.96
N SER A 138 -2.76 -2.35 -18.79
CA SER A 138 -3.87 -2.55 -17.86
C SER A 138 -4.46 -3.96 -17.95
N SER A 139 -4.56 -4.66 -16.81
CA SER A 139 -5.09 -6.01 -16.75
C SER A 139 -6.60 -6.02 -16.46
N SER A 140 -7.37 -6.78 -17.23
CA SER A 140 -8.78 -7.08 -16.93
C SER A 140 -8.95 -8.27 -15.97
N GLY A 141 -7.84 -8.89 -15.55
CA GLY A 141 -7.88 -10.03 -14.64
C GLY A 141 -8.50 -9.65 -13.29
N ALA A 142 -9.36 -10.53 -12.77
CA ALA A 142 -9.88 -10.43 -11.42
C ALA A 142 -8.71 -10.45 -10.44
N THR A 143 -8.42 -9.31 -9.82
CA THR A 143 -7.67 -9.29 -8.56
C THR A 143 -8.55 -9.99 -7.53
N THR A 144 -7.97 -10.90 -6.73
CA THR A 144 -8.68 -11.53 -5.61
C THR A 144 -9.34 -10.43 -4.75
N ASN A 145 -10.64 -10.55 -4.49
CA ASN A 145 -11.30 -9.66 -3.55
C ASN A 145 -10.91 -10.09 -2.15
N SER A 146 -10.50 -9.18 -1.27
CA SER A 146 -10.25 -9.45 0.16
C SER A 146 -11.33 -8.87 1.08
N ILE A 147 -12.38 -8.28 0.51
CA ILE A 147 -13.55 -7.83 1.25
C ILE A 147 -14.46 -9.01 1.56
N CYS A 148 -14.91 -9.08 2.79
CA CYS A 148 -16.03 -9.92 3.19
C CYS A 148 -17.30 -9.09 3.23
N GLY A 149 -18.40 -9.63 2.71
CA GLY A 149 -19.63 -8.85 2.62
C GLY A 149 -19.62 -7.87 1.45
N ALA A 150 -20.18 -6.68 1.67
CA ALA A 150 -20.25 -5.62 0.68
C ALA A 150 -18.98 -4.76 0.74
N ASP A 151 -18.69 -4.00 -0.33
CA ASP A 151 -17.64 -2.98 -0.29
C ASP A 151 -18.24 -1.68 0.26
N ASP A 152 -17.92 -1.37 1.52
CA ASP A 152 -18.41 -0.19 2.24
C ASP A 152 -17.49 1.01 2.13
N THR A 153 -16.36 0.86 1.43
CA THR A 153 -15.51 2.00 1.13
C THR A 153 -16.28 3.02 0.30
N LYS A 154 -16.01 4.32 0.50
CA LYS A 154 -16.63 5.39 -0.30
C LYS A 154 -15.57 6.26 -0.96
N PRO A 155 -15.86 6.91 -2.11
CA PRO A 155 -14.96 7.92 -2.68
C PRO A 155 -14.55 8.94 -1.62
N ALA A 156 -13.28 9.35 -1.60
CA ALA A 156 -12.77 10.29 -0.60
C ALA A 156 -13.60 11.59 -0.54
N LYS A 157 -14.15 12.01 -1.68
CA LYS A 157 -15.00 13.20 -1.81
C LYS A 157 -16.29 13.14 -0.99
N CYS A 158 -16.77 11.96 -0.61
CA CYS A 158 -17.89 11.82 0.32
C CYS A 158 -17.59 12.39 1.72
N TYR A 159 -16.31 12.49 2.08
CA TYR A 159 -15.87 12.95 3.41
C TYR A 159 -15.46 14.42 3.45
N GLU A 160 -15.64 15.18 2.36
CA GLU A 160 -15.21 16.59 2.30
C GLU A 160 -15.96 17.48 3.31
N ASN A 161 -17.22 17.15 3.61
CA ASN A 161 -18.06 17.88 4.57
C ASN A 161 -18.72 16.95 5.58
N ASP A 162 -18.09 15.79 5.85
CA ASP A 162 -18.63 14.82 6.80
C ASP A 162 -18.46 15.32 8.25
N SER A 163 -19.53 15.33 9.03
CA SER A 163 -19.51 15.85 10.40
C SER A 163 -18.93 14.89 11.43
N ALA A 164 -18.94 13.59 11.15
CA ALA A 164 -18.35 12.58 12.04
C ALA A 164 -16.84 12.47 11.84
N LEU A 165 -16.37 12.68 10.60
CA LEU A 165 -14.95 12.62 10.22
C LEU A 165 -14.52 13.90 9.48
N PRO A 166 -14.55 15.08 10.14
CA PRO A 166 -14.37 16.38 9.50
C PRO A 166 -12.97 16.63 8.92
N GLN A 167 -12.00 15.75 9.17
CA GLN A 167 -10.63 15.86 8.67
C GLN A 167 -10.25 14.73 7.71
N ALA A 168 -11.10 13.71 7.52
CA ALA A 168 -10.75 12.53 6.75
C ALA A 168 -10.40 12.87 5.30
N TYR A 169 -11.18 13.72 4.63
CA TYR A 169 -10.86 14.15 3.26
C TYR A 169 -9.55 14.95 3.19
N ALA A 170 -9.39 15.96 4.06
CA ALA A 170 -8.21 16.82 4.06
C ALA A 170 -6.92 16.02 4.32
N LYS A 171 -6.94 15.11 5.29
CA LYS A 171 -5.81 14.23 5.62
C LYS A 171 -5.53 13.22 4.52
N SER A 172 -6.56 12.76 3.82
CA SER A 172 -6.40 11.85 2.70
C SER A 172 -5.64 12.48 1.50
N GLN A 173 -5.46 13.81 1.45
CA GLN A 173 -4.70 14.46 0.37
C GLN A 173 -3.21 14.14 0.40
N ALA A 174 -2.68 13.75 1.56
CA ALA A 174 -1.30 13.32 1.71
C ALA A 174 -1.01 11.95 1.05
N LEU A 175 -2.04 11.23 0.59
CA LEU A 175 -1.87 9.92 -0.05
C LEU A 175 -1.43 10.03 -1.50
N SER A 176 -0.59 9.07 -1.87
CA SER A 176 -0.19 8.79 -3.23
C SER A 176 -0.63 7.39 -3.64
N ARG A 177 -1.20 7.28 -4.84
CA ARG A 177 -1.30 6.02 -5.58
C ARG A 177 0.08 5.70 -6.14
N LEU A 178 0.63 4.58 -5.72
CA LEU A 178 1.92 4.11 -6.19
C LEU A 178 1.71 3.24 -7.42
N PHE A 179 2.55 3.42 -8.43
CA PHE A 179 2.69 2.48 -9.54
C PHE A 179 4.12 1.98 -9.60
N VAL A 180 4.31 0.75 -9.13
CA VAL A 180 5.60 0.14 -8.83
C VAL A 180 6.02 -0.75 -9.99
N SER A 181 7.23 -0.53 -10.50
CA SER A 181 7.91 -1.40 -11.47
C SER A 181 7.02 -1.76 -12.67
N GLY A 182 6.29 -0.77 -13.20
CA GLY A 182 5.49 -0.90 -14.41
C GLY A 182 4.27 -1.83 -14.32
N THR A 183 4.00 -2.45 -13.18
CA THR A 183 3.02 -3.57 -13.11
C THR A 183 2.06 -3.50 -11.95
N SER A 184 2.53 -3.02 -10.80
CA SER A 184 1.81 -3.18 -9.55
C SER A 184 1.39 -1.84 -8.96
N SER A 185 0.36 -1.88 -8.12
CA SER A 185 -0.10 -0.71 -7.38
C SER A 185 -0.12 -0.96 -5.88
N CYS A 186 0.21 0.08 -5.14
CA CYS A 186 0.16 0.17 -3.69
C CYS A 186 -0.34 1.56 -3.29
N THR A 187 -0.50 1.77 -1.99
CA THR A 187 -0.76 3.07 -1.40
C THR A 187 0.48 3.54 -0.63
N GLY A 188 0.78 4.82 -0.72
CA GLY A 188 1.77 5.48 0.12
C GLY A 188 1.27 6.84 0.57
N TRP A 189 1.96 7.49 1.50
CA TRP A 189 1.53 8.78 2.03
C TRP A 189 2.70 9.60 2.58
N LEU A 190 2.61 10.92 2.42
CA LEU A 190 3.61 11.85 2.92
C LEU A 190 3.63 11.86 4.45
N VAL A 191 4.83 11.69 5.02
CA VAL A 191 5.08 11.71 6.46
C VAL A 191 6.06 12.82 6.80
N GLY A 192 5.67 13.69 7.74
CA GLY A 192 6.44 14.86 8.10
C GLY A 192 6.60 15.88 6.97
N SER A 193 7.32 16.97 7.26
CA SER A 193 7.38 18.17 6.43
C SER A 193 8.45 18.14 5.34
N GLN A 194 9.17 17.03 5.19
CA GLN A 194 10.35 16.95 4.34
C GLN A 194 10.10 16.22 3.01
N GLY A 195 8.88 15.84 2.65
CA GLY A 195 8.64 15.10 1.40
C GLY A 195 9.12 13.64 1.45
N HIS A 196 9.16 13.06 2.66
CA HIS A 196 9.29 11.63 2.82
C HIS A 196 7.91 10.97 2.68
N LEU A 197 7.90 9.74 2.19
CA LEU A 197 6.70 8.95 2.02
C LEU A 197 6.87 7.58 2.67
N LEU A 198 5.86 7.13 3.41
CA LEU A 198 5.77 5.77 3.95
C LEU A 198 4.88 4.89 3.09
N THR A 199 5.28 3.64 2.94
CA THR A 199 4.52 2.53 2.33
C THR A 199 5.03 1.20 2.90
N ASN A 200 4.57 0.06 2.39
CA ASN A 200 5.08 -1.24 2.80
C ASN A 200 6.43 -1.60 2.15
N PHE A 201 7.23 -2.42 2.83
CA PHE A 201 8.46 -2.99 2.26
C PHE A 201 8.14 -3.83 1.02
N HIS A 202 7.07 -4.63 1.06
CA HIS A 202 6.70 -5.44 -0.10
C HIS A 202 6.30 -4.58 -1.32
N CYS A 203 5.97 -3.30 -1.13
CA CYS A 203 5.75 -2.33 -2.21
C CYS A 203 7.05 -1.74 -2.73
N ILE A 204 7.92 -1.23 -1.85
CA ILE A 204 9.22 -0.64 -2.22
C ILE A 204 10.31 -1.18 -1.28
N GLY A 205 10.84 -2.36 -1.62
CA GLY A 205 11.82 -3.07 -0.80
C GLY A 205 13.28 -2.87 -1.25
N SER A 206 13.51 -2.12 -2.33
CA SER A 206 14.83 -1.96 -2.94
C SER A 206 15.03 -0.58 -3.57
N ASP A 207 16.29 -0.20 -3.76
CA ASP A 207 16.67 1.05 -4.45
C ASP A 207 16.14 1.09 -5.89
N VAL A 208 16.14 -0.06 -6.58
CA VAL A 208 15.58 -0.18 -7.93
C VAL A 208 14.10 0.18 -7.94
N GLN A 209 13.30 -0.40 -7.03
CA GLN A 209 11.88 -0.07 -6.92
C GLN A 209 11.67 1.40 -6.55
N ALA A 210 12.47 1.95 -5.63
CA ALA A 210 12.39 3.36 -5.26
C ALA A 210 12.69 4.28 -6.45
N ALA A 211 13.67 3.92 -7.29
CA ALA A 211 14.06 4.67 -8.48
C ALA A 211 13.10 4.51 -9.68
N THR A 212 12.21 3.52 -9.68
CA THR A 212 11.29 3.24 -10.80
C THR A 212 9.80 3.28 -10.44
N THR A 213 9.44 3.91 -9.32
CA THR A 213 8.04 4.04 -8.90
C THR A 213 7.48 5.40 -9.29
N ASP A 214 6.27 5.42 -9.86
CA ASP A 214 5.51 6.64 -10.06
C ASP A 214 4.65 6.92 -8.81
N PHE A 215 4.67 8.18 -8.36
CA PHE A 215 3.96 8.67 -7.18
C PHE A 215 2.88 9.66 -7.62
N GLU A 216 1.63 9.19 -7.73
CA GLU A 216 0.49 10.00 -8.17
C GLU A 216 -0.33 10.50 -6.97
N PHE A 217 -0.43 11.82 -6.81
CA PHE A 217 -1.24 12.46 -5.77
C PHE A 217 -2.52 13.03 -6.36
N GLY A 218 -3.57 13.12 -5.56
CA GLY A 218 -4.87 13.64 -6.02
C GLY A 218 -5.58 12.72 -7.02
N ALA A 219 -5.23 11.43 -7.05
CA ALA A 219 -5.96 10.43 -7.83
C ALA A 219 -7.31 10.10 -7.14
N GLU A 220 -8.30 10.97 -7.29
CA GLU A 220 -9.60 10.86 -6.61
C GLU A 220 -10.77 11.20 -7.54
N SER A 221 -11.95 10.69 -7.21
CA SER A 221 -13.18 10.99 -7.92
C SER A 221 -13.57 12.46 -7.81
N ALA A 222 -14.26 13.01 -8.83
CA ALA A 222 -14.68 14.40 -8.82
C ALA A 222 -15.84 14.67 -7.84
N SER A 223 -16.63 13.65 -7.50
CA SER A 223 -17.77 13.73 -6.57
C SER A 223 -17.94 12.45 -5.74
N CYS A 224 -18.85 12.48 -4.76
CA CYS A 224 -19.19 11.30 -3.94
C CYS A 224 -19.91 10.20 -4.73
N GLU A 225 -20.65 10.59 -5.79
CA GLU A 225 -21.42 9.68 -6.64
C GLU A 225 -20.52 8.95 -7.65
N GLU A 226 -19.43 9.57 -8.07
CA GLU A 226 -18.47 8.97 -9.00
C GLU A 226 -17.61 7.93 -8.28
N GLN A 227 -17.95 6.65 -8.44
CA GLN A 227 -17.23 5.57 -7.74
C GLN A 227 -15.77 5.40 -8.20
N CYS A 228 -15.50 5.68 -9.48
CA CYS A 228 -14.19 5.57 -10.14
C CYS A 228 -13.37 4.31 -9.78
N GLN A 229 -14.05 3.17 -9.77
CA GLN A 229 -13.46 1.84 -9.55
C GLN A 229 -12.80 1.29 -10.83
N VAL A 230 -11.95 2.11 -11.44
CA VAL A 230 -11.20 1.81 -12.66
C VAL A 230 -9.72 1.85 -12.33
N LYS A 231 -8.98 0.79 -12.68
CA LYS A 231 -7.53 0.72 -12.47
C LYS A 231 -6.86 1.91 -13.16
N ASN A 232 -6.16 2.73 -12.39
CA ASN A 232 -5.54 3.97 -12.82
C ASN A 232 -6.52 5.01 -13.42
N GLY A 233 -7.81 4.92 -13.06
CA GLY A 233 -8.83 5.93 -13.36
C GLY A 233 -8.73 7.14 -12.43
N CYS A 234 -9.53 8.17 -12.71
CA CYS A 234 -9.58 9.46 -12.00
C CYS A 234 -8.19 9.94 -11.59
N ARG A 235 -7.42 10.27 -12.63
CA ARG A 235 -6.00 10.54 -12.50
C ARG A 235 -5.76 11.84 -11.75
N GLY A 236 -4.73 11.81 -10.96
CA GLY A 236 -4.19 12.98 -10.29
C GLY A 236 -2.93 13.47 -10.99
N THR A 237 -2.07 14.13 -10.23
CA THR A 237 -0.76 14.60 -10.66
C THR A 237 0.29 13.58 -10.25
N VAL A 238 1.02 13.04 -11.22
CA VAL A 238 2.28 12.33 -10.92
C VAL A 238 3.24 13.40 -10.41
N ALA A 239 3.60 13.32 -9.13
CA ALA A 239 4.41 14.32 -8.44
C ALA A 239 5.91 13.96 -8.49
N ALA A 240 6.22 12.67 -8.52
CA ALA A 240 7.57 12.13 -8.63
C ALA A 240 7.53 10.83 -9.45
N THR A 241 8.62 10.54 -10.15
CA THR A 241 8.82 9.28 -10.92
C THR A 241 10.04 8.50 -10.42
N THR A 242 10.74 9.05 -9.44
CA THR A 242 11.86 8.44 -8.75
C THR A 242 11.84 8.87 -7.28
N SER A 243 12.47 8.07 -6.43
CA SER A 243 12.68 8.34 -5.02
C SER A 243 13.96 7.67 -4.55
N THR A 244 14.46 8.08 -3.39
CA THR A 244 15.59 7.42 -2.71
C THR A 244 15.05 6.61 -1.54
N LEU A 245 15.46 5.35 -1.41
CA LEU A 245 15.14 4.55 -0.23
C LEU A 245 15.95 5.07 0.97
N VAL A 246 15.26 5.51 2.01
CA VAL A 246 15.89 6.10 3.21
C VAL A 246 16.06 5.04 4.30
N ALA A 247 15.01 4.27 4.54
CA ALA A 247 15.03 3.14 5.46
C ALA A 247 13.91 2.18 5.10
N SER A 248 14.12 0.91 5.40
CA SER A 248 13.08 -0.10 5.29
C SER A 248 13.32 -1.23 6.27
N SER A 249 12.30 -2.08 6.44
CA SER A 249 12.37 -3.29 7.23
C SER A 249 11.41 -4.31 6.66
N GLU A 250 11.93 -5.45 6.24
CA GLU A 250 11.14 -6.58 5.74
C GLU A 250 10.25 -7.16 6.86
N SER A 251 10.78 -7.29 8.08
CA SER A 251 10.03 -7.86 9.21
C SER A 251 8.91 -6.94 9.71
N LEU A 252 9.11 -5.62 9.66
CA LEU A 252 8.08 -4.63 10.00
C LEU A 252 7.29 -4.16 8.78
N ASP A 253 7.56 -4.76 7.62
CA ASP A 253 6.93 -4.48 6.33
C ASP A 253 6.71 -2.99 6.05
N TYR A 254 7.73 -2.15 6.25
CA TYR A 254 7.68 -0.74 5.92
C TYR A 254 8.86 -0.30 5.06
N ALA A 255 8.62 0.74 4.26
CA ALA A 255 9.64 1.48 3.54
C ALA A 255 9.37 2.98 3.68
N LEU A 256 10.41 3.71 4.07
CA LEU A 256 10.49 5.16 4.04
C LEU A 256 11.33 5.56 2.84
N VAL A 257 10.72 6.31 1.92
CA VAL A 257 11.41 6.86 0.75
C VAL A 257 11.39 8.38 0.79
N LYS A 258 12.40 9.01 0.19
CA LYS A 258 12.43 10.45 -0.07
C LYS A 258 12.08 10.68 -1.53
N LEU A 259 10.99 11.39 -1.80
CA LEU A 259 10.57 11.65 -3.17
C LEU A 259 11.54 12.64 -3.84
N ASN A 260 11.81 12.42 -5.13
CA ASN A 260 12.47 13.39 -6.01
C ASN A 260 11.39 14.04 -6.86
N PRO A 261 10.83 15.21 -6.46
CA PRO A 261 9.71 15.80 -7.15
C PRO A 261 10.10 16.21 -8.57
N MET A 262 9.17 16.07 -9.50
CA MET A 262 9.35 16.61 -10.84
C MET A 262 9.41 18.14 -10.80
N THR A 263 10.06 18.73 -11.81
CA THR A 263 10.20 20.19 -11.93
C THR A 263 8.85 20.88 -11.83
N GLY A 264 8.75 21.85 -10.92
CA GLY A 264 7.53 22.64 -10.69
C GLY A 264 6.51 22.01 -9.71
N VAL A 265 6.76 20.79 -9.21
CA VAL A 265 5.91 20.17 -8.19
C VAL A 265 6.31 20.64 -6.80
N ASN A 266 5.32 21.11 -6.02
CA ASN A 266 5.50 21.41 -4.61
C ASN A 266 4.71 20.42 -3.74
N LEU A 267 5.42 19.50 -3.07
CA LEU A 267 4.79 18.48 -2.24
C LEU A 267 4.03 19.03 -1.02
N SER A 268 4.31 20.27 -0.57
CA SER A 268 3.61 20.84 0.58
C SER A 268 2.12 21.08 0.32
N GLU A 269 1.71 21.14 -0.95
CA GLU A 269 0.31 21.31 -1.36
C GLU A 269 -0.57 20.10 -0.96
N TYR A 270 0.04 18.92 -0.80
CA TYR A 270 -0.65 17.70 -0.40
C TYR A 270 -0.70 17.50 1.12
N GLY A 271 0.01 18.36 1.89
CA GLY A 271 0.18 18.19 3.33
C GLY A 271 0.97 16.93 3.69
N PHE A 272 0.86 16.50 4.94
CA PHE A 272 1.48 15.27 5.45
C PHE A 272 0.70 14.74 6.65
N LEU A 273 0.95 13.47 6.97
CA LEU A 273 0.43 12.81 8.17
C LEU A 273 1.50 12.72 9.26
N THR A 274 1.03 12.58 10.50
CA THR A 274 1.84 12.42 11.72
C THR A 274 1.65 11.02 12.28
N LEU A 275 2.71 10.47 12.87
CA LEU A 275 2.74 9.17 13.54
C LEU A 275 2.37 9.38 15.01
N ARG A 276 1.41 8.62 15.51
CA ARG A 276 0.99 8.70 16.91
C ARG A 276 1.98 7.97 17.80
N VAL A 277 2.75 8.71 18.60
CA VAL A 277 3.77 8.12 19.51
C VAL A 277 3.14 7.22 20.57
N ALA A 278 1.92 7.53 21.03
CA ALA A 278 1.20 6.71 22.00
C ALA A 278 0.70 5.36 21.42
N GLY A 279 0.60 5.24 20.10
CA GLY A 279 0.02 4.08 19.42
C GLY A 279 -1.50 4.02 19.45
N ALA A 280 -2.05 2.88 19.02
CA ALA A 280 -3.48 2.62 18.98
C ALA A 280 -4.09 2.35 20.37
N VAL A 281 -5.38 2.67 20.51
CA VAL A 281 -6.22 2.40 21.67
C VAL A 281 -7.37 1.47 21.25
N LEU A 282 -7.58 0.40 22.02
CA LEU A 282 -8.67 -0.55 21.75
C LEU A 282 -10.03 0.15 21.75
N GLY A 283 -10.85 -0.13 20.74
CA GLY A 283 -12.20 0.42 20.57
C GLY A 283 -12.26 1.84 20.02
N GLU A 284 -11.12 2.49 19.72
CA GLU A 284 -11.15 3.84 19.14
C GLU A 284 -11.62 3.83 17.68
N GLN A 285 -12.36 4.86 17.29
CA GLN A 285 -12.81 5.04 15.91
C GLN A 285 -11.64 5.37 14.99
N ILE A 286 -11.65 4.76 13.82
CA ILE A 286 -10.61 4.90 12.80
C ILE A 286 -11.21 5.19 11.43
N TYR A 287 -10.35 5.65 10.51
CA TYR A 287 -10.61 5.64 9.08
C TYR A 287 -9.34 5.29 8.32
N LEU A 288 -9.50 4.68 7.14
CA LEU A 288 -8.41 4.16 6.32
C LEU A 288 -8.55 4.67 4.89
N PRO A 289 -7.92 5.81 4.54
CA PRO A 289 -7.82 6.25 3.16
C PRO A 289 -6.85 5.33 2.39
N GLN A 290 -7.18 5.01 1.14
CA GLN A 290 -6.50 3.95 0.37
C GLN A 290 -6.73 4.05 -1.14
N HIS A 291 -5.91 3.34 -1.93
CA HIS A 291 -6.08 3.11 -3.37
C HIS A 291 -6.33 1.61 -3.68
N PRO A 292 -7.51 1.06 -3.33
CA PRO A 292 -7.83 -0.34 -3.57
C PRO A 292 -7.75 -0.64 -5.07
N LYS A 293 -7.07 -1.72 -5.43
CA LYS A 293 -6.83 -2.19 -6.82
C LYS A 293 -6.21 -1.14 -7.74
N GLY A 294 -5.56 -0.12 -7.19
CA GLY A 294 -5.07 1.03 -7.96
C GLY A 294 -6.21 1.91 -8.51
N TRP A 295 -7.38 1.90 -7.87
CA TRP A 295 -8.50 2.79 -8.18
C TRP A 295 -8.26 4.22 -7.70
N ALA A 296 -9.23 5.09 -7.96
CA ALA A 296 -9.29 6.38 -7.29
C ALA A 296 -9.33 6.20 -5.76
N LYS A 297 -8.92 7.25 -5.03
CA LYS A 297 -8.86 7.27 -3.58
C LYS A 297 -10.22 6.99 -2.96
N ARG A 298 -10.26 6.02 -2.06
CA ARG A 298 -11.45 5.66 -1.27
C ARG A 298 -11.09 5.65 0.20
N ILE A 299 -12.09 5.83 1.05
CA ILE A 299 -11.93 5.80 2.51
C ILE A 299 -12.86 4.72 3.05
N ALA A 300 -12.27 3.80 3.83
CA ALA A 300 -13.02 2.87 4.67
C ALA A 300 -13.18 3.50 6.06
N ALA A 301 -14.42 3.66 6.50
CA ALA A 301 -14.73 4.29 7.79
C ALA A 301 -15.92 3.66 8.52
N VAL A 302 -16.65 2.77 7.85
CA VAL A 302 -17.80 2.06 8.40
C VAL A 302 -17.69 0.57 8.11
N ASP A 303 -18.43 -0.25 8.86
CA ASP A 303 -18.63 -1.69 8.63
C ASP A 303 -19.90 -1.98 7.80
N ASP A 304 -20.15 -3.27 7.53
CA ASP A 304 -21.32 -3.77 6.77
C ASP A 304 -22.67 -3.35 7.38
N ASP A 305 -22.71 -3.06 8.68
CA ASP A 305 -23.90 -2.60 9.41
C ASP A 305 -24.03 -1.05 9.40
N GLY A 306 -23.07 -0.35 8.81
CA GLY A 306 -22.98 1.11 8.74
C GLY A 306 -22.48 1.76 10.03
N ASN A 307 -21.97 0.99 10.98
CA ASN A 307 -21.37 1.52 12.21
C ASN A 307 -19.95 2.03 11.91
N ALA A 308 -19.48 2.96 12.73
CA ALA A 308 -18.09 3.42 12.63
C ALA A 308 -17.11 2.26 12.86
N THR A 309 -16.13 2.13 11.97
CA THR A 309 -15.07 1.12 12.14
C THR A 309 -14.13 1.52 13.28
N THR A 310 -13.65 0.52 14.02
CA THR A 310 -12.86 0.71 15.25
C THR A 310 -11.67 -0.24 15.31
N VAL A 311 -10.71 0.07 16.18
CA VAL A 311 -9.65 -0.87 16.57
C VAL A 311 -10.27 -2.00 17.39
N ILE A 312 -10.13 -3.24 16.94
CA ILE A 312 -10.65 -4.43 17.64
C ILE A 312 -9.57 -5.21 18.40
N GLY A 313 -8.30 -4.91 18.13
CA GLY A 313 -7.15 -5.56 18.76
C GLY A 313 -5.92 -4.65 18.77
N VAL A 314 -5.22 -4.65 19.90
CA VAL A 314 -3.89 -4.04 20.07
C VAL A 314 -3.00 -5.12 20.66
N ASP A 315 -1.77 -5.24 20.16
CA ASP A 315 -0.91 -6.40 20.46
C ASP A 315 -1.57 -7.73 20.04
N HIS A 316 -2.31 -7.68 18.93
CA HIS A 316 -3.13 -8.78 18.45
C HIS A 316 -2.32 -9.75 17.61
N SER A 317 -2.55 -11.05 17.79
CA SER A 317 -1.94 -12.08 16.96
C SER A 317 -2.95 -12.57 15.94
N SER A 318 -2.59 -12.50 14.66
CA SER A 318 -3.45 -12.91 13.55
C SER A 318 -2.71 -13.81 12.57
N ALA A 319 -3.41 -14.28 11.53
CA ALA A 319 -2.77 -14.99 10.42
C ALA A 319 -1.70 -14.17 9.68
N CYS A 320 -1.64 -12.85 9.93
CA CYS A 320 -0.65 -11.94 9.38
C CYS A 320 0.57 -11.73 10.29
N GLY A 321 0.61 -12.38 11.45
CA GLY A 321 1.68 -12.33 12.44
C GLY A 321 1.25 -11.77 13.79
N ASP A 322 2.21 -11.69 14.70
CA ASP A 322 2.00 -11.23 16.08
C ASP A 322 2.14 -9.70 16.20
N HIS A 323 1.70 -9.16 17.34
CA HIS A 323 1.86 -7.75 17.75
C HIS A 323 1.24 -6.74 16.76
N ARG A 324 0.07 -7.08 16.21
CA ARG A 324 -0.65 -6.29 15.20
C ARG A 324 -1.71 -5.38 15.80
N ILE A 325 -2.16 -4.44 14.98
CA ILE A 325 -3.41 -3.71 15.19
C ILE A 325 -4.49 -4.35 14.32
N GLY A 326 -5.56 -4.85 14.94
CA GLY A 326 -6.69 -5.50 14.26
C GLY A 326 -7.85 -4.54 14.03
N TYR A 327 -8.57 -4.68 12.91
CA TYR A 327 -9.77 -3.91 12.56
C TYR A 327 -10.59 -4.55 11.43
N TYR A 328 -11.83 -4.07 11.21
CA TYR A 328 -12.75 -4.59 10.17
C TYR A 328 -12.99 -3.64 8.98
N ALA A 329 -12.28 -2.52 8.90
CA ALA A 329 -12.38 -1.62 7.75
C ALA A 329 -11.97 -2.31 6.44
N ASP A 330 -12.80 -2.23 5.40
CA ASP A 330 -12.58 -2.88 4.11
C ASP A 330 -11.27 -2.51 3.43
N THR A 331 -10.61 -3.52 2.86
CA THR A 331 -9.40 -3.36 2.05
C THR A 331 -9.39 -4.32 0.86
N GLN A 332 -8.68 -3.94 -0.19
CA GLN A 332 -8.43 -4.77 -1.37
C GLN A 332 -6.95 -4.77 -1.76
N PRO A 333 -6.46 -5.72 -2.59
CA PRO A 333 -5.10 -5.63 -3.12
C PRO A 333 -4.82 -4.22 -3.67
N GLY A 334 -3.72 -3.58 -3.26
CA GLY A 334 -3.37 -2.19 -3.61
C GLY A 334 -3.55 -1.21 -2.45
N SER A 335 -4.31 -1.62 -1.44
CA SER A 335 -4.42 -0.90 -0.16
C SER A 335 -3.16 -1.04 0.69
N SER A 336 -2.27 -2.00 0.38
CA SER A 336 -0.96 -2.12 1.00
C SER A 336 -0.26 -0.78 1.15
N GLY A 337 0.13 -0.45 2.38
CA GLY A 337 0.82 0.78 2.76
C GLY A 337 -0.12 1.91 3.20
N SER A 338 -1.44 1.67 3.22
CA SER A 338 -2.43 2.65 3.65
C SER A 338 -2.28 2.97 5.16
N PRO A 339 -2.43 4.24 5.55
CA PRO A 339 -2.35 4.65 6.94
C PRO A 339 -3.67 4.37 7.66
N LEU A 340 -3.64 3.59 8.75
CA LEU A 340 -4.76 3.50 9.68
C LEU A 340 -4.74 4.75 10.57
N ILE A 341 -5.76 5.61 10.46
CA ILE A 341 -5.79 6.91 11.12
C ILE A 341 -6.86 6.92 12.20
N ALA A 342 -6.48 7.35 13.40
CA ALA A 342 -7.45 7.54 14.48
C ALA A 342 -8.28 8.81 14.25
N ALA A 343 -9.61 8.68 14.36
CA ALA A 343 -10.54 9.78 14.10
C ALA A 343 -10.39 10.95 15.08
N ALA A 344 -9.96 10.66 16.33
CA ALA A 344 -9.91 11.64 17.41
C ALA A 344 -8.87 12.76 17.20
N ASP A 345 -7.70 12.44 16.64
CA ASP A 345 -6.61 13.40 16.43
C ASP A 345 -6.02 13.40 15.01
N ASN A 346 -6.46 12.49 14.16
CA ASN A 346 -6.00 12.35 12.78
C ASN A 346 -4.50 12.01 12.64
N SER A 347 -3.94 11.33 13.64
CA SER A 347 -2.61 10.72 13.58
C SER A 347 -2.69 9.24 13.17
N VAL A 348 -1.66 8.79 12.46
CA VAL A 348 -1.50 7.41 12.01
C VAL A 348 -1.14 6.53 13.19
N ILE A 349 -1.91 5.46 13.41
CA ILE A 349 -1.73 4.50 14.50
C ILE A 349 -1.22 3.14 14.03
N ALA A 350 -1.37 2.83 12.74
CA ALA A 350 -0.87 1.59 12.16
C ALA A 350 -0.66 1.73 10.65
N LEU A 351 0.16 0.84 10.08
CA LEU A 351 0.41 0.73 8.64
C LEU A 351 -0.26 -0.55 8.12
N HIS A 352 -1.33 -0.42 7.32
CA HIS A 352 -2.01 -1.57 6.75
C HIS A 352 -1.05 -2.36 5.85
N ASN A 353 -0.96 -3.66 6.10
CA ASN A 353 -0.08 -4.53 5.34
C ASN A 353 -0.71 -5.88 5.00
N CYS A 354 -1.78 -6.29 5.68
CA CYS A 354 -2.36 -7.61 5.49
C CYS A 354 -3.87 -7.65 5.77
N GLY A 355 -4.58 -8.38 4.91
CA GLY A 355 -5.99 -8.74 5.08
C GLY A 355 -6.19 -10.22 4.76
N VAL A 356 -7.05 -10.89 5.52
CA VAL A 356 -7.37 -12.31 5.29
C VAL A 356 -8.86 -12.50 5.02
N LEU A 357 -9.16 -13.36 4.05
CA LEU A 357 -10.50 -13.90 3.81
C LEU A 357 -10.73 -15.12 4.70
N ASP A 358 -10.75 -14.92 6.01
CA ASP A 358 -11.12 -15.95 6.96
C ASP A 358 -12.57 -15.76 7.45
N ALA A 359 -13.02 -16.57 8.41
CA ALA A 359 -14.37 -16.44 8.94
C ALA A 359 -14.63 -15.12 9.70
N GLN A 360 -13.56 -14.42 10.08
CA GLN A 360 -13.60 -13.20 10.88
C GLN A 360 -13.37 -11.96 10.02
N CYS A 361 -12.79 -12.10 8.83
CA CYS A 361 -12.54 -11.03 7.88
C CYS A 361 -11.72 -9.90 8.49
N GLU A 362 -10.82 -10.28 9.39
CA GLU A 362 -10.01 -9.35 10.14
C GLU A 362 -8.86 -8.83 9.28
N ASN A 363 -8.81 -7.51 9.14
CA ASN A 363 -7.63 -6.83 8.62
C ASN A 363 -6.66 -6.58 9.77
N SER A 364 -5.37 -6.59 9.44
CA SER A 364 -4.33 -6.29 10.42
C SER A 364 -3.25 -5.38 9.84
N ALA A 365 -2.65 -4.60 10.72
CA ALA A 365 -1.65 -3.61 10.41
C ALA A 365 -0.46 -3.70 11.36
N ILE A 366 0.69 -3.25 10.87
CA ILE A 366 1.89 -3.04 11.68
C ILE A 366 1.61 -1.88 12.64
N ASP A 367 1.81 -2.09 13.94
CA ASP A 367 1.72 -1.02 14.94
C ASP A 367 2.72 0.09 14.61
N ILE A 368 2.25 1.34 14.53
CA ILE A 368 3.11 2.45 14.13
C ILE A 368 4.27 2.67 15.09
N ARG A 369 4.13 2.27 16.36
CA ARG A 369 5.18 2.37 17.36
C ARG A 369 6.41 1.55 16.98
N ALA A 370 6.24 0.40 16.35
CA ALA A 370 7.36 -0.41 15.85
C ALA A 370 8.12 0.32 14.74
N VAL A 371 7.40 1.00 13.84
CA VAL A 371 7.99 1.81 12.78
C VAL A 371 8.70 3.03 13.36
N ILE A 372 8.09 3.75 14.30
CA ILE A 372 8.71 4.90 14.99
C ILE A 372 10.01 4.46 15.66
N TRP A 373 10.00 3.35 16.40
CA TRP A 373 11.18 2.81 17.05
C TRP A 373 12.32 2.56 16.06
N ASP A 374 12.04 1.87 14.95
CA ASP A 374 13.07 1.52 13.96
C ASP A 374 13.63 2.78 13.28
N LEU A 375 12.78 3.75 12.94
CA LEU A 375 13.19 5.05 12.39
C LEU A 375 14.05 5.86 13.37
N MET A 376 13.70 5.87 14.66
CA MET A 376 14.51 6.51 15.71
C MET A 376 15.86 5.81 15.86
N SER A 377 15.88 4.48 15.88
CA SER A 377 17.12 3.69 16.01
C SER A 377 18.09 3.93 14.85
N LYS A 378 17.54 4.16 13.65
CA LYS A 378 18.29 4.48 12.43
C LYS A 378 18.63 5.97 12.30
N GLY A 379 18.07 6.84 13.14
CA GLY A 379 18.32 8.28 13.10
C GLY A 379 17.72 9.00 11.88
N VAL A 380 16.62 8.49 11.33
CA VAL A 380 16.02 8.95 10.05
C VAL A 380 14.57 9.41 10.18
N VAL A 381 14.11 9.73 11.39
CA VAL A 381 12.76 10.27 11.60
C VAL A 381 12.63 11.61 10.85
N PRO A 382 11.68 11.74 9.90
CA PRO A 382 11.48 13.01 9.22
C PRO A 382 11.04 14.12 10.19
N ASN A 383 11.39 15.37 9.88
CA ASN A 383 10.88 16.50 10.66
C ASN A 383 9.35 16.52 10.67
N ASP A 384 8.77 16.89 11.81
CA ASP A 384 7.31 16.99 12.01
C ASP A 384 6.55 15.67 11.76
N ALA A 385 7.25 14.52 11.74
CA ALA A 385 6.62 13.22 11.57
C ALA A 385 5.91 12.72 12.82
N LEU A 386 6.31 13.14 14.02
CA LEU A 386 5.71 12.67 15.28
C LEU A 386 4.67 13.67 15.77
N ASP A 387 3.51 13.17 16.21
CA ASP A 387 2.46 14.00 16.83
C ASP A 387 2.92 14.64 18.15
N ASN A 388 3.78 13.96 18.88
CA ASN A 388 4.42 14.43 20.09
C ASN A 388 5.93 14.07 20.10
N PRO A 389 6.81 14.91 19.53
CA PRO A 389 8.24 14.62 19.43
C PRO A 389 8.97 14.64 20.78
N THR A 390 8.32 15.11 21.85
CA THR A 390 8.90 15.14 23.21
C THR A 390 8.52 13.94 24.05
N ALA A 391 7.53 13.16 23.63
CA ALA A 391 7.13 11.94 24.33
C ALA A 391 8.17 10.83 24.10
N SER A 392 8.49 10.10 25.16
CA SER A 392 9.25 8.86 25.04
C SER A 392 8.36 7.77 24.45
N LEU A 393 8.88 7.05 23.47
CA LEU A 393 8.24 5.84 22.98
C LEU A 393 8.27 4.77 24.08
N VAL A 394 7.11 4.22 24.42
CA VAL A 394 7.03 3.17 25.44
C VAL A 394 7.51 1.86 24.83
N ASP A 395 8.42 1.16 25.52
CA ASP A 395 8.84 -0.18 25.13
C ASP A 395 7.64 -1.14 25.14
N GLY A 396 7.55 -2.00 24.15
CA GLY A 396 6.46 -2.97 24.06
C GLY A 396 6.80 -4.13 23.14
N PRO A 397 5.96 -5.17 23.16
CA PRO A 397 6.20 -6.41 22.42
C PRO A 397 6.18 -6.22 20.89
N TRP A 398 5.65 -5.10 20.39
CA TRP A 398 5.76 -4.69 18.99
C TRP A 398 7.19 -4.32 18.54
N ILE A 399 8.15 -4.19 19.48
CA ILE A 399 9.57 -3.97 19.17
C ILE A 399 10.29 -5.32 19.04
N PRO A 400 10.99 -5.59 17.93
CA PRO A 400 11.76 -6.83 17.78
C PRO A 400 12.74 -7.06 18.94
N GLY A 401 12.64 -8.22 19.59
CA GLY A 401 13.51 -8.62 20.71
C GLY A 401 13.01 -8.25 22.11
N ILE A 402 11.88 -7.54 22.23
CA ILE A 402 11.22 -7.30 23.51
C ILE A 402 10.07 -8.31 23.68
N THR A 403 10.19 -9.23 24.64
CA THR A 403 9.19 -10.29 24.87
C THR A 403 8.13 -9.94 25.91
N SER A 404 8.24 -8.76 26.54
CA SER A 404 7.26 -8.27 27.52
C SER A 404 7.30 -6.75 27.62
N ALA A 405 6.12 -6.11 27.62
CA ALA A 405 6.01 -4.71 28.01
C ALA A 405 6.51 -4.52 29.45
N PRO A 406 7.10 -3.36 29.81
CA PRO A 406 7.48 -3.09 31.19
C PRO A 406 6.25 -3.22 32.09
N THR A 407 6.41 -3.91 33.22
CA THR A 407 5.34 -4.14 34.19
C THR A 407 4.70 -2.80 34.57
N PRO A 408 3.38 -2.61 34.36
CA PRO A 408 2.75 -1.35 34.71
C PRO A 408 2.91 -1.11 36.22
N THR A 409 3.33 0.11 36.57
CA THR A 409 3.30 0.57 37.96
C THR A 409 1.88 0.40 38.46
N THR A 410 1.70 -0.34 39.55
CA THR A 410 0.41 -0.75 40.12
C THR A 410 -0.54 0.44 40.26
N THR A 411 -1.43 0.59 39.29
CA THR A 411 -2.66 1.39 39.43
C THR A 411 -3.75 0.41 39.82
N PRO A 412 -4.65 0.73 40.78
CA PRO A 412 -5.70 -0.20 41.21
C PRO A 412 -6.50 -0.65 39.98
N ALA A 413 -6.61 -1.96 39.80
CA ALA A 413 -7.37 -2.54 38.70
C ALA A 413 -8.81 -2.00 38.72
N PRO A 414 -9.34 -1.43 37.63
CA PRO A 414 -10.77 -1.24 37.51
C PRO A 414 -11.41 -2.63 37.52
N THR A 415 -12.45 -2.82 38.33
CA THR A 415 -13.29 -4.03 38.32
C THR A 415 -13.90 -4.20 36.94
N VAL A 416 -13.28 -5.06 36.12
CA VAL A 416 -13.78 -5.44 34.80
C VAL A 416 -14.96 -6.37 35.00
N SER A 417 -16.14 -5.99 34.49
CA SER A 417 -17.30 -6.89 34.47
C SER A 417 -17.05 -8.01 33.44
N ILE A 418 -17.32 -9.24 33.85
CA ILE A 418 -17.12 -10.49 33.10
C ILE A 418 -18.31 -10.83 32.17
N CYS A 419 -19.32 -9.95 32.11
CA CYS A 419 -20.50 -10.12 31.26
C CYS A 419 -20.45 -9.16 30.06
N THR A 420 -20.45 -9.72 28.84
CA THR A 420 -20.47 -8.99 27.56
C THR A 420 -21.74 -9.32 26.77
N ILE A 421 -22.29 -8.34 26.03
CA ILE A 421 -23.47 -8.53 25.18
C ILE A 421 -23.02 -9.11 23.83
N PHE A 422 -23.54 -10.28 23.44
CA PHE A 422 -23.33 -10.85 22.11
C PHE A 422 -24.66 -10.88 21.33
N ARG A 423 -24.67 -10.21 20.17
CA ARG A 423 -25.79 -10.08 19.20
C ARG A 423 -27.07 -9.41 19.76
N GLN A 424 -27.90 -8.94 18.83
CA GLN A 424 -29.08 -8.09 19.06
C GLN A 424 -29.94 -8.49 20.29
N GLN A 425 -29.79 -7.70 21.36
CA GLN A 425 -30.67 -7.46 22.51
C GLN A 425 -31.46 -8.61 23.20
N THR A 426 -31.24 -9.90 22.93
CA THR A 426 -32.07 -10.95 23.57
C THR A 426 -31.36 -12.14 24.21
N SER A 427 -30.02 -12.18 24.28
CA SER A 427 -29.30 -13.18 25.09
C SER A 427 -28.02 -12.64 25.78
N CYS A 428 -27.70 -13.23 26.93
CA CYS A 428 -26.58 -12.89 27.82
C CYS A 428 -25.89 -14.22 28.16
N GLU A 429 -24.63 -14.38 27.75
CA GLU A 429 -23.87 -15.64 27.90
C GLU A 429 -22.47 -15.35 28.47
N THR A 430 -21.88 -16.30 29.20
CA THR A 430 -20.55 -16.18 29.79
C THR A 430 -19.45 -16.65 28.85
N VAL A 431 -18.33 -15.93 28.83
CA VAL A 431 -17.12 -16.31 28.05
C VAL A 431 -16.28 -17.37 28.78
N VAL A 432 -16.63 -17.68 30.03
CA VAL A 432 -15.91 -18.62 30.91
C VAL A 432 -16.88 -19.69 31.44
N PRO A 433 -16.62 -20.99 31.22
CA PRO A 433 -17.45 -22.06 31.77
C PRO A 433 -17.46 -22.04 33.30
N GLY A 434 -18.65 -21.94 33.92
CA GLY A 434 -18.83 -22.03 35.38
C GLY A 434 -19.36 -20.76 36.07
N ASN A 435 -19.52 -19.65 35.35
CA ASN A 435 -20.16 -18.43 35.86
C ASN A 435 -21.54 -18.24 35.20
N GLU A 436 -22.50 -17.65 35.91
CA GLU A 436 -23.82 -17.29 35.38
C GLU A 436 -23.93 -15.76 35.24
N CYS A 437 -24.47 -15.26 34.13
CA CYS A 437 -24.85 -13.86 33.94
C CYS A 437 -26.37 -13.75 33.84
N ILE A 438 -26.97 -12.70 34.39
CA ILE A 438 -28.41 -12.42 34.29
C ILE A 438 -28.67 -11.07 33.63
N TRP A 439 -29.84 -10.95 33.00
CA TRP A 439 -30.32 -9.68 32.47
C TRP A 439 -31.09 -8.91 33.54
N GLN A 440 -30.55 -7.78 33.99
CA GLN A 440 -31.17 -6.95 35.02
C GLN A 440 -31.12 -5.48 34.62
N ASN A 441 -32.28 -4.79 34.67
CA ASN A 441 -32.40 -3.35 34.39
C ASN A 441 -31.77 -2.91 33.04
N GLY A 442 -31.89 -3.74 32.00
CA GLY A 442 -31.37 -3.43 30.66
C GLY A 442 -29.85 -3.59 30.52
N LYS A 443 -29.19 -4.27 31.47
CA LYS A 443 -27.76 -4.61 31.43
C LYS A 443 -27.55 -6.10 31.73
N CYS A 444 -26.53 -6.69 31.11
CA CYS A 444 -26.04 -8.04 31.43
C CYS A 444 -25.07 -7.88 32.61
N VAL A 445 -25.36 -8.52 33.74
CA VAL A 445 -24.60 -8.39 34.99
C VAL A 445 -24.33 -9.76 35.59
N ASP A 446 -23.26 -9.87 36.38
CA ASP A 446 -22.86 -11.09 37.06
C ASP A 446 -23.99 -11.59 37.99
N ASN A 447 -24.35 -12.87 37.89
CA ASN A 447 -25.27 -13.52 38.82
C ASN A 447 -24.46 -14.06 40.01
N ASN A 448 -24.30 -13.24 41.06
CA ASN A 448 -23.61 -13.65 42.29
C ASN A 448 -24.40 -14.67 43.10
#